data_AF-A0A2L2YW79-F1
#
_entry.id   AF-A0A2L2YW79-F1
#
_cell.length_a   1.000
_cell.length_b   1.000
_cell.length_c   1.000
_cell.angle_alpha   90.00
_cell.angle_beta   90.00
_cell.angle_gamma   90.00
#
_symmetry.space_group_name_H-M   'P 1'
#
loop_
_entity.id
_entity.type
_entity.pdbx_description
1 polymer ?
#
loop_
_entity_poly.entity_id
_entity_poly.type
_entity_poly.pdbx_seq_one_letter_code
_entity_poly.pdbx_strand_id
1 'polypeptide(L)'
;QINFNNRLSSSRVCIERAFGQLKGRFRRLMYFNIDKIEYLPLYVLSSCVLHNICIKQEDFVDNMKDPNEPDNRDYEEADEPITANNKRDYICGTLP
;
A
#
# COMPACT_ATOMS: atom_id res chain seq x y z
N GLN A 1 5.83 9.27 -21.93
CA GLN A 1 6.04 8.46 -20.69
C GLN A 1 5.14 8.89 -19.52
N ILE A 2 4.80 10.18 -19.36
CA ILE A 2 3.98 10.73 -18.26
C ILE A 2 2.70 9.91 -17.99
N ASN A 3 1.87 9.69 -19.01
CA ASN A 3 0.62 8.91 -18.85
C ASN A 3 0.85 7.47 -18.40
N PHE A 4 1.92 6.82 -18.88
CA PHE A 4 2.26 5.46 -18.45
C PHE A 4 2.70 5.44 -16.98
N ASN A 5 3.56 6.38 -16.59
CA ASN A 5 4.06 6.50 -15.22
C ASN A 5 2.93 6.81 -14.22
N ASN A 6 2.00 7.70 -14.60
CA ASN A 6 0.84 8.03 -13.77
C ASN A 6 -0.08 6.83 -13.56
N ARG A 7 -0.41 6.09 -14.64
CA ARG A 7 -1.22 4.86 -14.54
C ARG A 7 -0.52 3.79 -13.71
N LEU A 8 0.78 3.59 -13.92
CA LEU A 8 1.57 2.62 -13.17
C LEU A 8 1.62 2.97 -11.68
N SER A 9 1.88 4.24 -11.35
CA SER A 9 1.93 4.72 -9.96
C SER A 9 0.56 4.57 -9.28
N SER A 10 -0.53 4.97 -9.95
CA SER A 10 -1.88 4.81 -9.41
C SER A 10 -2.22 3.34 -9.13
N SER A 11 -1.87 2.43 -10.02
CA SER A 11 -2.09 0.99 -9.79
C SER A 11 -1.26 0.46 -8.62
N ARG A 12 0.00 0.88 -8.49
CA ARG A 12 0.86 0.49 -7.36
C ARG A 12 0.28 0.95 -6.03
N VAL A 13 -0.21 2.19 -5.94
CA VAL A 13 -0.82 2.72 -4.72
C VAL A 13 -1.99 1.84 -4.26
N CYS A 14 -2.86 1.39 -5.18
CA CYS A 14 -3.96 0.49 -4.84
C CYS A 14 -3.46 -0.86 -4.28
N ILE A 15 -2.46 -1.44 -4.93
CA ILE A 15 -1.86 -2.73 -4.52
C ILE A 15 -1.18 -2.61 -3.15
N GLU A 16 -0.37 -1.56 -2.96
CA GLU A 16 0.34 -1.29 -1.70
C GLU A 16 -0.63 -1.10 -0.54
N ARG A 17 -1.74 -0.38 -0.75
CA ARG A 17 -2.81 -0.22 0.24
C ARG A 17 -3.46 -1.54 0.62
N ALA A 18 -3.83 -2.36 -0.37
CA ALA A 18 -4.44 -3.67 -0.13
C ALA A 18 -3.51 -4.57 0.70
N PHE A 19 -2.22 -4.63 0.35
CA PHE A 19 -1.24 -5.40 1.13
C PHE A 19 -0.96 -4.80 2.51
N GLY A 20 -1.01 -3.48 2.66
CA GLY A 20 -0.90 -2.80 3.95
C GLY A 20 -2.00 -3.25 4.91
N GLN A 21 -3.26 -3.20 4.46
CA GLN A 21 -4.41 -3.64 5.26
C GLN A 21 -4.35 -5.14 5.57
N LEU A 22 -4.01 -5.98 4.59
CA LEU A 22 -3.87 -7.42 4.80
C LEU A 22 -2.81 -7.74 5.87
N LYS A 23 -1.61 -7.16 5.76
CA LYS A 23 -0.49 -7.40 6.68
C LYS A 23 -0.75 -6.87 8.09
N GLY A 24 -1.40 -5.72 8.19
CA GLY A 24 -1.67 -5.15 9.49
C GLY A 24 -2.81 -5.87 10.22
N ARG A 25 -3.84 -6.35 9.50
CA ARG A 25 -4.86 -7.24 10.09
C ARG A 25 -4.27 -8.58 10.50
N PHE A 26 -3.54 -9.23 9.59
CA PHE A 26 -2.93 -10.53 9.82
C PHE A 26 -1.45 -10.37 10.15
N ARG A 27 -1.12 -9.83 11.33
CA ARG A 27 0.27 -9.63 11.78
C ARG A 27 1.14 -10.90 11.69
N ARG A 28 0.53 -12.10 11.72
CA ARG A 28 1.21 -13.37 11.51
C ARG A 28 1.93 -13.45 10.15
N LEU A 29 1.44 -12.74 9.13
CA LEU A 29 2.10 -12.61 7.82
C LEU A 29 3.45 -11.87 7.90
N MET A 30 3.67 -11.05 8.92
CA MET A 30 4.93 -10.33 9.13
C MET A 30 5.98 -11.17 9.87
N TYR A 31 5.54 -12.19 10.62
CA TYR A 31 6.41 -12.99 11.47
C TYR A 31 6.08 -14.47 11.33
N PHE A 32 6.57 -15.07 10.24
CA PHE A 32 6.44 -16.49 9.98
C PHE A 32 7.60 -17.27 10.60
N ASN A 33 7.37 -17.84 11.77
CA ASN A 33 8.11 -19.02 12.22
C ASN A 33 7.37 -20.23 11.65
N ILE A 34 7.66 -20.59 10.39
CA ILE A 34 7.09 -21.78 9.75
C ILE A 34 8.22 -22.81 9.62
N ASP A 35 7.99 -24.00 10.15
CA ASP A 35 8.95 -25.11 10.05
C ASP A 35 9.06 -25.66 8.62
N LYS A 36 8.00 -25.50 7.82
CA LYS A 36 7.94 -25.89 6.40
C LYS A 36 7.41 -24.78 5.49
N ILE A 37 8.28 -24.26 4.64
CA ILE A 37 7.98 -23.19 3.67
C ILE A 37 6.85 -23.56 2.70
N GLU A 38 6.62 -24.86 2.46
CA GLU A 38 5.53 -25.38 1.61
C GLU A 38 4.13 -24.91 2.02
N TYR A 39 3.92 -24.55 3.28
CA TYR A 39 2.64 -24.03 3.77
C TYR A 39 2.45 -22.52 3.60
N LEU A 40 3.51 -21.77 3.29
CA LEU A 40 3.45 -20.32 3.13
C LEU A 40 2.35 -19.87 2.14
N PRO A 41 2.20 -20.49 0.94
CA PRO A 41 1.13 -20.12 0.03
C PRO A 41 -0.27 -20.32 0.62
N LEU A 42 -0.46 -21.39 1.41
CA LEU A 42 -1.74 -21.68 2.06
C LEU A 42 -2.08 -20.63 3.12
N TYR A 43 -1.10 -20.19 3.90
CA TYR A 43 -1.31 -19.13 4.88
C TYR A 43 -1.66 -17.79 4.21
N VAL A 44 -0.94 -17.42 3.15
CA VAL A 44 -1.23 -16.20 2.38
C VAL A 44 -2.63 -16.26 1.78
N LEU A 45 -2.99 -17.37 1.12
CA LEU A 45 -4.31 -17.56 0.52
C LEU A 45 -5.43 -17.49 1.57
N SER A 46 -5.25 -18.19 2.69
CA SER A 46 -6.23 -18.17 3.79
C SER A 46 -6.41 -16.76 4.35
N SER A 47 -5.32 -16.00 4.48
CA SER A 47 -5.38 -14.61 4.93
C SER A 47 -6.15 -13.73 3.93
N CYS A 48 -5.94 -13.90 2.62
CA CYS A 48 -6.71 -13.19 1.59
C CYS A 48 -8.21 -13.54 1.63
N VAL A 49 -8.56 -14.83 1.78
CA VAL A 49 -9.95 -15.27 1.88
C VAL A 49 -10.62 -14.66 3.11
N LEU A 50 -9.99 -14.75 4.27
CA LEU A 50 -10.50 -14.17 5.52
C LEU A 50 -10.62 -12.64 5.44
N HIS A 51 -9.63 -11.97 4.84
CA HIS A 51 -9.67 -10.52 4.60
C HIS A 51 -10.90 -10.11 3.79
N ASN A 52 -11.16 -10.81 2.69
CA ASN A 52 -12.29 -10.53 1.82
C ASN A 52 -13.63 -10.78 2.52
N ILE A 53 -13.71 -11.78 3.40
CA ILE A 53 -14.89 -12.02 4.24
C ILE A 53 -15.11 -10.84 5.18
N CYS A 54 -14.07 -10.38 5.88
CA CYS A 54 -14.20 -9.22 6.77
C CYS A 54 -14.62 -7.95 6.01
N ILE A 55 -14.07 -7.68 4.81
CA ILE A 55 -14.52 -6.56 3.96
C ILE A 55 -16.02 -6.67 3.67
N LYS A 56 -16.52 -7.87 3.32
CA LYS A 56 -17.94 -8.11 3.06
C LYS A 56 -18.83 -7.96 4.29
N GLN A 57 -18.26 -8.01 5.48
CA GLN A 57 -18.98 -7.83 6.75
C GLN A 57 -18.79 -6.43 7.32
N GLU A 58 -18.15 -5.52 6.57
CA GLU A 58 -17.80 -4.17 7.03
C GLU A 58 -16.96 -4.20 8.34
N ASP A 59 -16.27 -5.31 8.57
CA ASP A 59 -15.35 -5.49 9.68
C ASP A 59 -14.00 -4.88 9.28
N PHE A 60 -13.84 -3.61 9.58
CA PHE A 60 -12.59 -2.88 9.38
C PHE A 60 -11.82 -2.80 10.70
N VAL A 61 -10.50 -2.95 10.63
CA VAL A 61 -9.65 -2.91 11.83
C VAL A 61 -9.36 -1.44 12.13
N ASP A 62 -9.97 -0.89 13.18
CA ASP A 62 -9.82 0.52 13.63
C ASP A 62 -8.36 0.96 13.87
N ASN A 63 -7.46 0.02 14.13
CA ASN A 63 -6.04 0.30 14.39
C ASN A 63 -5.14 0.20 13.14
N MET A 64 -5.72 0.02 11.97
CA MET A 64 -5.02 0.23 10.71
C MET A 64 -5.04 1.73 10.43
N LYS A 65 -4.06 2.47 10.98
CA LYS A 65 -3.84 3.88 10.64
C LYS A 65 -4.06 4.03 9.14
N ASP A 66 -5.09 4.78 8.75
CA ASP A 66 -5.37 4.97 7.32
C ASP A 66 -4.12 5.62 6.74
N PRO A 67 -3.44 5.05 5.73
CA PRO A 67 -2.33 5.74 5.09
C PRO A 67 -2.75 7.08 4.45
N ASN A 68 -4.07 7.32 4.30
CA ASN A 68 -4.67 8.60 3.90
C ASN A 68 -5.12 9.46 5.09
N GLU A 69 -5.12 8.95 6.34
CA GLU A 69 -5.13 9.86 7.47
C GLU A 69 -3.86 10.70 7.34
N PRO A 70 -3.97 12.04 7.30
CA PRO A 70 -2.79 12.88 7.32
C PRO A 70 -2.01 12.49 8.56
N ASP A 71 -0.79 12.02 8.34
CA ASP A 71 0.13 11.76 9.42
C ASP A 71 0.38 13.11 10.08
N ASN A 72 -0.24 13.39 11.22
CA ASN A 72 0.06 14.56 12.06
C ASN A 72 1.48 14.43 12.68
N ARG A 73 2.46 13.94 11.91
CA ARG A 73 3.83 14.43 12.05
C ARG A 73 3.75 15.84 11.53
N ASP A 74 4.18 16.81 12.34
CA ASP A 74 4.31 18.20 11.92
C ASP A 74 5.12 18.26 10.62
N TYR A 75 4.42 18.23 9.49
CA TYR A 75 4.99 18.52 8.19
C TYR A 75 5.15 20.02 8.19
N GLU A 76 6.37 20.47 8.46
CA GLU A 76 6.78 21.81 8.03
C GLU A 76 6.32 21.98 6.59
N GLU A 77 5.48 22.99 6.42
CA GLU A 77 4.86 23.47 5.20
C GLU A 77 5.78 23.31 3.98
N ALA A 78 5.61 22.23 3.22
CA ALA A 78 6.45 21.93 2.07
C ALA A 78 5.61 21.50 0.86
N ASP A 79 5.16 22.53 0.16
CA ASP A 79 5.06 22.66 -1.29
C ASP A 79 3.98 21.82 -2.01
N GLU A 80 3.18 22.52 -2.82
CA GLU A 80 1.96 22.05 -3.48
C GLU A 80 2.11 20.70 -4.20
N PRO A 81 1.05 19.87 -4.29
CA PRO A 81 1.05 18.62 -5.05
C PRO A 81 1.40 18.81 -6.55
N ILE A 82 1.35 20.04 -7.05
CA ILE A 82 1.79 20.47 -8.38
C ILE A 82 3.33 20.30 -8.52
N THR A 83 4.10 20.56 -7.46
CA THR A 83 5.56 20.60 -7.53
C THR A 83 6.19 19.20 -7.67
N ALA A 84 5.62 18.16 -7.05
CA ALA A 84 6.14 16.79 -7.19
C ALA A 84 5.96 16.23 -8.60
N ASN A 85 4.82 16.50 -9.25
CA ASN A 85 4.59 16.10 -10.63
C ASN A 85 5.49 16.90 -11.59
N ASN A 86 5.61 18.21 -11.38
CA ASN A 86 6.48 19.07 -12.18
C ASN A 86 7.97 18.68 -12.08
N LYS A 87 8.45 18.32 -10.88
CA LYS A 87 9.84 17.84 -10.67
C LYS A 87 10.10 16.52 -11.41
N ARG A 88 9.14 15.58 -11.40
CA ARG A 88 9.25 14.31 -12.16
C ARG A 88 9.24 14.54 -13.67
N ASP A 89 8.35 15.40 -14.15
CA ASP A 89 8.22 15.70 -15.58
C ASP A 89 9.45 16.44 -16.12
N TYR A 90 10.03 17.35 -15.33
CA TYR A 90 11.30 18.01 -15.63
C TYR A 90 12.45 16.99 -15.78
N ILE A 91 12.63 16.09 -14.80
CA ILE A 91 13.68 15.05 -14.86
C ILE A 91 13.50 14.16 -16.09
N CYS A 92 12.26 13.79 -16.42
CA CYS A 92 11.93 12.97 -17.57
C CYS A 92 12.26 13.67 -18.91
N GLY A 93 12.16 15.01 -18.97
CA GLY A 93 12.50 15.81 -20.15
C GLY A 93 14.00 16.11 -20.31
N THR A 94 14.79 15.95 -19.24
CA THR A 94 16.24 16.16 -19.24
C THR A 94 17.08 14.89 -19.43
N LEU A 95 16.45 13.71 -19.44
CA LEU A 95 17.14 12.45 -19.75
C LEU A 95 17.33 12.33 -21.27
N PRO A 96 18.53 11.92 -21.75
CA PRO A 96 18.87 11.85 -23.17
C PRO A 96 18.07 10.80 -23.95
#